data_AF-A0A415BPP8-F1
#
_entry.id   AF-A0A415BPP8-F1
#
_cell.length_a   1.000
_cell.length_b   1.000
_cell.length_c   1.000
_cell.angle_alpha   90.00
_cell.angle_beta   90.00
_cell.angle_gamma   90.00
#
_symmetry.space_group_name_H-M   'P 1'
#
loop_
_entity.id
_entity.type
_entity.pdbx_description
1 polymer ?
#
loop_
_entity_poly.entity_id
_entity_poly.type
_entity_poly.pdbx_seq_one_letter_code
_entity_poly.pdbx_strand_id
1 'polypeptide(L)'
;MKDENKRIKEAKAKGECYEPEVFSNGDTLRQLLARSRYLLFKAPNKWLQSQKIRAKIFFEQFPDIKSVYYYALRLGKIFSAEPN
;
A
#
# COMPACT_ATOMS: atom_id res chain seq x y z
N MET A 1 1.39 10.34 -5.58
CA MET A 1 1.38 10.18 -7.06
C MET A 1 1.39 11.50 -7.82
N LYS A 2 0.49 12.45 -7.53
CA LYS A 2 0.53 13.76 -8.22
C LYS A 2 1.89 14.47 -8.05
N ASP A 3 2.45 14.37 -6.85
CA ASP A 3 3.76 14.95 -6.52
C ASP A 3 4.94 14.25 -7.22
N GLU A 4 5.01 12.92 -7.17
CA GLU A 4 6.03 12.14 -7.88
C GLU A 4 6.00 12.39 -9.41
N ASN A 5 4.82 12.42 -10.03
CA ASN A 5 4.70 12.72 -11.46
C ASN A 5 5.19 14.12 -11.81
N LYS A 6 4.98 15.09 -10.91
CA LYS A 6 5.47 16.46 -11.05
C LYS A 6 7.00 16.48 -10.98
N ARG A 7 7.60 15.84 -9.98
CA ARG A 7 9.05 15.72 -9.83
C ARG A 7 9.73 15.04 -11.03
N ILE A 8 9.11 13.98 -11.59
CA ILE A 8 9.60 13.33 -12.82
C ILE A 8 9.56 14.30 -14.02
N LYS A 9 8.48 15.07 -14.16
CA LYS A 9 8.36 16.06 -15.25
C LYS A 9 9.39 17.18 -15.09
N GLU A 10 9.61 17.65 -13.87
CA GLU A 10 10.60 18.69 -13.57
C GLU A 10 12.04 18.22 -13.84
N ALA A 11 12.41 17.01 -13.40
CA ALA A 11 13.73 16.43 -13.68
C ALA A 11 13.96 16.30 -15.20
N LYS A 12 12.96 15.80 -15.93
CA LYS A 12 13.01 15.72 -17.40
C LYS A 12 13.17 17.10 -18.05
N ALA A 13 12.47 18.12 -17.56
CA ALA A 13 12.59 19.49 -18.07
C ALA A 13 13.98 20.10 -17.82
N LYS A 14 14.68 19.66 -16.77
CA LYS A 14 16.06 20.08 -16.44
C LYS A 14 17.14 19.23 -17.10
N GLY A 15 16.78 18.12 -17.76
CA GLY A 15 17.74 17.15 -18.30
C GLY A 15 18.40 16.26 -17.24
N GLU A 16 17.81 16.18 -16.04
CA GLU A 16 18.32 15.39 -14.91
C GLU A 16 17.61 14.03 -14.81
N CYS A 17 18.31 13.03 -14.26
CA CYS A 17 17.69 11.76 -13.87
C CYS A 17 16.83 11.95 -12.61
N TYR A 18 15.62 11.40 -12.63
CA TYR A 18 14.76 11.36 -11.45
C TYR A 18 15.13 10.17 -10.57
N GLU A 19 15.55 10.47 -9.33
CA GLU A 19 15.80 9.46 -8.31
C GLU A 19 14.57 9.32 -7.39
N PRO A 20 13.90 8.15 -7.37
CA PRO A 20 12.75 7.93 -6.50
C PRO A 20 13.17 7.73 -5.04
N GLU A 21 12.35 8.21 -4.12
CA GLU A 21 12.45 7.80 -2.72
C GLU A 21 12.12 6.30 -2.57
N VAL A 22 12.93 5.63 -1.74
CA VAL A 22 12.86 4.19 -1.51
C VAL A 22 12.61 3.93 -0.03
N PHE A 23 11.64 3.07 0.28
CA PHE A 23 11.33 2.65 1.64
C PHE A 23 12.34 1.61 2.16
N SER A 24 12.30 1.33 3.46
CA SER A 24 13.21 0.38 4.13
C SER A 24 13.17 -1.05 3.56
N ASN A 25 12.12 -1.41 2.84
CA ASN A 25 11.99 -2.70 2.15
C ASN A 25 12.43 -2.67 0.68
N GLY A 26 13.06 -1.59 0.22
CA GLY A 26 13.62 -1.45 -1.13
C GLY A 26 12.61 -1.01 -2.20
N ASP A 27 11.39 -0.66 -1.82
CA ASP A 27 10.37 -0.25 -2.79
C ASP A 27 10.30 1.25 -2.98
N THR A 28 10.02 1.67 -4.21
CA THR A 28 9.48 3.00 -4.48
C THR A 28 8.01 3.09 -4.07
N LEU A 29 7.45 4.30 -3.97
CA LEU A 29 6.02 4.49 -3.70
C LEU A 29 5.12 3.75 -4.69
N ARG A 30 5.43 3.76 -5.99
CA ARG A 30 4.64 3.05 -7.00
C ARG A 30 4.70 1.54 -6.82
N GLN A 31 5.88 1.01 -6.55
CA GLN A 31 6.06 -0.41 -6.28
C GLN A 31 5.33 -0.81 -4.99
N LEU A 32 5.42 0.00 -3.93
CA LEU A 32 4.69 -0.19 -2.67
C LEU A 32 3.20 -0.34 -2.95
N LEU A 33 2.59 0.63 -3.64
CA LEU A 33 1.18 0.63 -4.02
C LEU A 33 0.79 -0.60 -4.86
N ALA A 34 1.55 -0.90 -5.91
CA ALA A 34 1.23 -2.00 -6.82
C ALA A 34 1.28 -3.38 -6.13
N ARG A 35 2.33 -3.64 -5.36
CA ARG A 35 2.52 -4.93 -4.70
C ARG A 35 1.71 -5.04 -3.39
N SER A 36 1.29 -3.93 -2.79
CA SER A 36 0.34 -3.93 -1.65
C SER A 36 -1.12 -4.10 -2.08
N ARG A 37 -1.45 -4.06 -3.37
CA ARG A 37 -2.85 -4.21 -3.81
C ARG A 37 -3.49 -5.52 -3.33
N TYR A 38 -2.78 -6.63 -3.45
CA TYR A 38 -3.33 -7.96 -3.15
C TYR A 38 -3.48 -8.27 -1.66
N LEU A 39 -2.70 -7.62 -0.78
CA LEU A 39 -2.83 -7.87 0.66
C LEU A 39 -4.12 -7.29 1.24
N LEU A 40 -4.71 -6.27 0.59
CA LEU A 40 -5.99 -5.66 0.97
C LEU A 40 -7.19 -6.60 0.80
N PHE A 41 -7.03 -7.70 0.05
CA PHE A 41 -8.08 -8.70 -0.17
C PHE A 41 -7.90 -9.97 0.68
N LYS A 42 -6.95 -9.97 1.62
CA LYS A 42 -6.65 -11.11 2.49
C LYS A 42 -6.68 -10.69 3.94
N ALA A 43 -7.08 -11.57 4.84
CA ALA A 43 -6.96 -11.31 6.27
C ALA A 43 -5.48 -11.28 6.72
N PRO A 44 -5.11 -10.49 7.76
CA PRO A 44 -3.71 -10.32 8.17
C PRO A 44 -3.00 -11.61 8.60
N ASN A 45 -3.75 -12.58 9.15
CA ASN A 45 -3.24 -13.89 9.52
C ASN A 45 -2.87 -14.77 8.32
N LYS A 46 -3.28 -14.41 7.10
CA LYS A 46 -2.95 -15.10 5.85
C LYS A 46 -1.79 -14.43 5.09
N TRP A 47 -1.21 -13.36 5.64
CA TRP A 47 -0.09 -12.67 5.00
C TRP A 47 1.24 -13.39 5.23
N LEU A 48 2.03 -13.49 4.15
CA LEU A 48 3.45 -13.82 4.23
C LEU A 48 4.22 -12.72 4.97
N GLN A 49 5.42 -13.03 5.47
CA GLN A 49 6.23 -12.06 6.21
C GLN A 49 6.56 -10.81 5.37
N SER A 50 6.90 -10.99 4.10
CA SER A 50 7.11 -9.87 3.16
C SER A 50 5.88 -8.99 3.02
N GLN A 51 4.67 -9.57 3.01
CA GLN A 51 3.42 -8.83 2.96
C GLN A 51 3.14 -8.08 4.26
N LYS A 52 3.51 -8.63 5.43
CA LYS A 52 3.38 -7.94 6.73
C LYS A 52 4.29 -6.71 6.81
N ILE A 53 5.55 -6.85 6.40
CA ILE A 53 6.50 -5.73 6.33
C ILE A 53 5.93 -4.64 5.42
N ARG A 54 5.45 -5.05 4.24
CA ARG A 54 4.87 -4.13 3.26
C ARG A 54 3.59 -3.46 3.75
N ALA A 55 2.72 -4.20 4.43
CA ALA A 55 1.48 -3.69 5.01
C ALA A 55 1.78 -2.63 6.08
N LYS A 56 2.81 -2.84 6.90
CA LYS A 56 3.26 -1.86 7.90
C LYS A 56 3.60 -0.52 7.23
N ILE A 57 4.52 -0.55 6.26
CA ILE A 57 4.96 0.65 5.53
C ILE A 57 3.77 1.30 4.80
N PHE A 58 2.97 0.50 4.09
CA PHE A 58 1.82 0.98 3.34
C PHE A 58 0.78 1.68 4.23
N PHE A 59 0.45 1.12 5.39
CA PHE A 59 -0.53 1.72 6.30
C PHE A 59 0.00 2.91 7.10
N GLU A 60 1.31 3.04 7.27
CA GLU A 60 1.92 4.27 7.79
C GLU A 60 1.77 5.42 6.78
N GLN A 61 1.90 5.15 5.49
CA GLN A 61 1.70 6.14 4.42
C GLN A 61 0.22 6.44 4.14
N PHE A 62 -0.66 5.46 4.36
CA PHE A 62 -2.09 5.54 4.02
C PHE A 62 -2.98 5.09 5.21
N PRO A 63 -3.05 5.88 6.29
CA PRO A 63 -3.81 5.53 7.49
C PRO A 63 -5.31 5.36 7.23
N ASP A 64 -5.89 6.12 6.30
CA ASP A 64 -7.31 5.99 5.97
C ASP A 64 -7.63 4.64 5.33
N ILE A 65 -6.73 4.15 4.46
CA ILE A 65 -6.88 2.83 3.83
C ILE A 65 -6.77 1.74 4.90
N LYS A 66 -5.89 1.90 5.89
CA LYS A 66 -5.81 0.99 7.05
C LYS A 66 -7.16 0.87 7.74
N SER A 67 -7.76 2.01 8.08
CA SER A 67 -9.05 2.07 8.76
C SER A 67 -10.13 1.35 7.95
N VAL A 68 -10.32 1.73 6.68
CA VAL A 68 -11.34 1.12 5.80
C VAL A 68 -11.11 -0.39 5.64
N TYR A 69 -9.87 -0.82 5.46
CA TYR A 69 -9.53 -2.24 5.34
C TYR A 69 -9.97 -3.05 6.59
N TYR A 70 -9.66 -2.57 7.79
CA TYR A 70 -10.06 -3.27 9.02
C TYR A 70 -11.58 -3.20 9.27
N TYR A 71 -12.25 -2.11 8.89
CA TYR A 71 -13.72 -2.04 8.93
C TYR A 71 -14.35 -3.08 7.99
N ALA A 72 -13.88 -3.17 6.74
CA ALA A 72 -14.39 -4.15 5.77
C ALA A 72 -14.20 -5.59 6.27
N LEU A 73 -13.05 -5.91 6.88
CA LEU A 73 -12.84 -7.23 7.48
C LEU A 73 -13.81 -7.53 8.63
N ARG A 74 -14.06 -6.54 9.50
CA ARG A 74 -15.00 -6.70 10.63
C ARG A 74 -16.42 -6.93 10.12
N LEU A 75 -16.87 -6.15 9.13
CA LEU A 75 -18.18 -6.32 8.50
C LEU A 75 -18.30 -7.71 7.85
N GLY A 76 -17.28 -8.12 7.07
CA GLY A 76 -17.27 -9.45 6.46
C GLY A 76 -17.40 -10.58 7.47
N LYS A 77 -16.78 -10.46 8.65
CA LYS A 77 -16.94 -11.43 9.74
C LYS A 77 -18.36 -11.49 10.29
N ILE A 78 -19.04 -10.36 10.43
CA ILE A 78 -20.43 -10.31 10.92
C ILE A 78 -21.33 -11.08 9.94
N PHE A 79 -21.26 -10.77 8.65
CA PHE A 79 -22.10 -11.40 7.63
C PHE A 79 -21.71 -12.84 7.28
N SER A 80 -20.50 -13.28 7.63
CA SER A 80 -20.06 -14.68 7.43
C SER A 80 -20.32 -15.57 8.66
N ALA A 81 -20.68 -14.99 9.80
CA ALA A 81 -20.93 -15.71 11.05
C ALA A 81 -22.42 -16.02 11.28
N GLU A 82 -23.33 -15.53 10.43
CA GLU A 82 -24.73 -15.93 10.45
C GLU A 82 -24.88 -17.29 9.73
N PRO A 83 -25.32 -18.35 10.42
CA PRO A 83 -25.78 -19.55 9.75
C PRO A 83 -27.13 -19.26 9.10
N ASN A 84 -27.28 -19.65 7.82
CA ASN A 84 -28.58 -19.77 7.16
C ASN A 84 -29.51 -20.73 7.92
#